data_AF-A0A843LLR3-F1
#
_entry.id   AF-A0A843LLR3-F1
#
_cell.length_a   1.000
_cell.length_b   1.000
_cell.length_c   1.000
_cell.angle_alpha   90.00
_cell.angle_beta   90.00
_cell.angle_gamma   90.00
#
_symmetry.space_group_name_H-M   'P 1'
#
loop_
_entity.id
_entity.type
_entity.pdbx_description
1 polymer ?
#
loop_
_entity_poly.entity_id
_entity_poly.type
_entity_poly.pdbx_seq_one_letter_code
_entity_poly.pdbx_strand_id
1 'polypeptide(L)'
;MSRIPEYPFDPAVSEVIGEILMVALVVALASIVSAFMMGVIGSVPDTAFTAFKADPIYNNTTKIIDAVSVLCMAGEGISGRSGESAGPGAGNELKDMSIHISPPDGSSHTVSLCAAIGSAPFRVGPGTQIFIVKRGGTYFFVNNPGQTGCGDGGGGNQELKPHGLWTITIADTLKSNTVVYKGEVWL
;
A
#
# COMPACT_ATOMS: atom_id res chain seq x y z
N MET A 1 -37.72 -67.93 -39.58
CA MET A 1 -37.54 -66.48 -39.73
C MET A 1 -37.64 -65.84 -38.35
N SER A 2 -36.52 -65.34 -37.82
CA SER A 2 -36.42 -64.73 -36.48
C SER A 2 -36.73 -63.24 -36.58
N ARG A 3 -37.73 -62.74 -35.87
CA ARG A 3 -37.98 -61.29 -35.73
C ARG A 3 -37.11 -60.77 -34.58
N ILE A 4 -36.19 -59.90 -34.91
CA ILE A 4 -35.44 -59.08 -33.96
C ILE A 4 -36.43 -58.06 -33.37
N PRO A 5 -36.55 -57.91 -32.03
CA PRO A 5 -37.36 -56.84 -31.47
C PRO A 5 -36.59 -55.52 -31.58
N GLU A 6 -37.14 -54.58 -32.35
CA GLU A 6 -36.70 -53.19 -32.36
C GLU A 6 -37.04 -52.58 -30.99
N TYR A 7 -36.00 -52.25 -30.21
CA TYR A 7 -36.16 -51.41 -29.03
C TYR A 7 -36.44 -49.98 -29.50
N PRO A 8 -37.56 -49.34 -29.10
CA PRO A 8 -37.76 -47.93 -29.38
C PRO A 8 -36.83 -47.14 -28.46
N PHE A 9 -35.72 -46.63 -29.01
CA PHE A 9 -35.03 -45.50 -28.37
C PHE A 9 -35.95 -44.30 -28.51
N ASP A 10 -36.65 -43.96 -27.43
CA ASP A 10 -37.54 -42.81 -27.35
C ASP A 10 -36.70 -41.52 -27.37
N PRO A 11 -36.76 -40.71 -28.45
CA PRO A 11 -35.95 -39.49 -28.56
C PRO A 11 -36.27 -38.46 -27.46
N ALA A 12 -37.43 -38.55 -26.80
CA ALA A 12 -37.79 -37.67 -25.69
C ALA A 12 -36.92 -37.87 -24.44
N VAL A 13 -36.44 -39.10 -24.19
CA VAL A 13 -35.56 -39.40 -23.05
C VAL A 13 -34.14 -38.88 -23.28
N SER A 14 -33.70 -38.78 -24.54
CA SER A 14 -32.38 -38.26 -24.91
C SER A 14 -32.25 -36.75 -24.74
N GLU A 15 -33.33 -35.99 -24.96
CA GLU A 15 -33.33 -34.53 -24.84
C GLU A 15 -33.23 -34.10 -23.37
N VAL A 16 -34.03 -34.73 -22.49
CA VAL A 16 -34.03 -34.46 -21.05
C VAL A 16 -32.69 -34.83 -20.40
N ILE A 17 -32.09 -35.95 -20.80
CA ILE A 17 -30.76 -36.34 -20.30
C ILE A 17 -29.68 -35.37 -20.79
N GLY A 18 -29.78 -34.90 -22.03
CA GLY A 18 -28.86 -33.90 -22.60
C GLY A 18 -28.92 -32.56 -21.85
N GLU A 19 -30.13 -32.10 -21.52
CA GLU A 19 -30.34 -30.84 -20.79
C GLU A 19 -29.75 -30.91 -19.36
N ILE A 20 -30.00 -32.01 -18.64
CA ILE A 20 -29.47 -32.21 -17.28
C ILE A 20 -27.94 -32.23 -17.29
N LEU A 21 -27.32 -32.89 -18.26
CA LEU A 21 -25.86 -32.93 -18.40
C LEU A 21 -25.28 -31.55 -18.74
N MET A 22 -25.96 -30.78 -19.59
CA MET A 22 -25.51 -29.43 -19.96
C MET A 22 -25.56 -28.49 -18.75
N VAL A 23 -26.64 -28.53 -17.96
CA VAL A 23 -26.77 -27.73 -16.74
C VAL A 23 -25.71 -28.12 -15.71
N ALA A 24 -25.48 -29.42 -15.50
CA ALA A 24 -24.45 -29.90 -14.57
C ALA A 24 -23.04 -29.42 -14.97
N LEU A 25 -22.72 -29.44 -16.27
CA LEU A 25 -21.44 -28.95 -16.78
C LEU A 25 -21.26 -27.44 -16.55
N VAL A 26 -22.29 -26.64 -16.84
CA VAL A 26 -22.24 -25.18 -16.66
C VAL A 26 -22.06 -24.81 -15.19
N VAL A 27 -22.75 -25.50 -14.27
CA VAL A 27 -22.60 -25.28 -12.83
C VAL A 27 -21.21 -25.66 -12.34
N ALA A 28 -20.65 -26.79 -12.82
CA ALA A 28 -19.30 -27.20 -12.48
C ALA A 28 -18.25 -26.19 -12.98
N LEU A 29 -18.34 -25.73 -14.22
CA LEU A 29 -17.46 -24.70 -14.78
C LEU A 29 -17.56 -23.37 -14.02
N ALA A 30 -18.77 -22.92 -13.69
CA ALA A 30 -18.99 -21.70 -12.91
C ALA A 30 -18.35 -21.79 -11.51
N SER A 31 -18.43 -22.96 -10.86
CA SER A 31 -17.81 -23.17 -9.55
C SER A 31 -16.27 -23.11 -9.59
N ILE A 32 -15.66 -23.66 -10.65
CA ILE A 32 -14.21 -23.61 -10.87
C ILE A 32 -13.77 -22.16 -11.11
N VAL A 33 -14.46 -21.44 -12.01
CA VAL A 33 -14.18 -20.03 -12.27
C VAL A 33 -14.33 -19.18 -11.00
N SER A 34 -15.35 -19.42 -10.18
CA SER A 34 -15.53 -18.74 -8.88
C SER A 34 -14.39 -19.06 -7.90
N ALA A 35 -13.95 -20.32 -7.83
CA ALA A 35 -12.84 -20.72 -6.97
C ALA A 35 -11.50 -20.11 -7.43
N PHE A 36 -11.28 -20.03 -8.75
CA PHE A 36 -10.13 -19.31 -9.32
C PHE A 36 -10.21 -17.81 -9.02
N MET A 37 -11.36 -17.16 -9.20
CA MET A 37 -11.51 -15.74 -8.89
C MET A 37 -11.31 -15.46 -7.40
N MET A 38 -11.86 -16.27 -6.49
CA MET A 38 -11.59 -16.13 -5.05
C MET A 38 -10.13 -16.42 -4.68
N GLY A 39 -9.49 -17.41 -5.31
CA GLY A 39 -8.09 -17.75 -5.08
C GLY A 39 -7.10 -16.68 -5.59
N VAL A 40 -7.41 -16.03 -6.71
CA VAL A 40 -6.58 -14.97 -7.30
C VAL A 40 -6.66 -13.66 -6.51
N ILE A 41 -7.78 -13.39 -5.83
CA ILE A 41 -7.90 -12.21 -4.95
C ILE A 41 -7.02 -12.36 -3.69
N GLY A 42 -6.69 -13.60 -3.28
CA GLY A 42 -5.81 -13.90 -2.15
C GLY A 42 -4.33 -14.02 -2.49
N SER A 43 -3.95 -14.01 -3.78
CA SER A 43 -2.56 -14.15 -4.23
C SER A 43 -1.89 -12.81 -4.51
N VAL A 44 -2.11 -11.81 -3.65
CA VAL A 44 -1.19 -10.68 -3.59
C VAL A 44 0.01 -11.18 -2.78
N PRO A 45 1.23 -11.22 -3.35
CA PRO A 45 2.39 -11.55 -2.55
C PRO A 45 2.46 -10.52 -1.42
N ASP A 46 2.47 -10.98 -0.18
CA ASP A 46 2.94 -10.20 0.97
C ASP A 46 4.38 -9.79 0.63
N THR A 47 4.52 -8.64 -0.02
CA THR A 47 5.83 -8.02 -0.21
C THR A 47 6.37 -7.79 1.18
N ALA A 48 7.47 -8.45 1.51
CA ALA A 48 8.13 -8.32 2.80
C ALA A 48 8.25 -6.83 3.11
N PHE A 49 7.43 -6.35 4.05
CA PHE A 49 7.33 -4.93 4.36
C PHE A 49 8.74 -4.41 4.63
N THR A 50 9.16 -3.37 3.91
CA THR A 50 10.26 -2.56 4.39
C THR A 50 9.91 -2.15 5.81
N ALA A 51 10.72 -2.57 6.77
CA ALA A 51 10.41 -2.38 8.17
C ALA A 51 10.67 -0.91 8.48
N PHE A 52 9.64 -0.06 8.39
CA PHE A 52 9.76 1.27 8.95
C PHE A 52 9.24 1.28 10.38
N LYS A 53 9.91 2.03 11.25
CA LYS A 53 9.47 2.32 12.60
C LYS A 53 9.04 3.77 12.66
N ALA A 54 7.81 4.03 13.12
CA ALA A 54 7.32 5.38 13.32
C ALA A 54 7.30 5.69 14.82
N ASP A 55 7.89 6.82 15.22
CA ASP A 55 7.90 7.28 16.61
C ASP A 55 7.52 8.77 16.68
N PRO A 56 6.67 9.17 17.64
CA PRO A 56 6.34 10.58 17.84
C PRO A 56 7.54 11.38 18.34
N ILE A 57 7.62 12.65 17.95
CA ILE A 57 8.62 13.58 18.43
C ILE A 57 7.93 14.68 19.22
N TYR A 58 8.35 14.81 20.47
CA TYR A 58 7.87 15.85 21.34
C TYR A 58 8.70 17.11 21.17
N ASN A 59 8.02 18.24 21.02
CA ASN A 59 8.65 19.53 21.18
C ASN A 59 9.04 19.73 22.65
N ASN A 60 10.34 19.87 22.92
CA ASN A 60 10.85 19.96 24.28
C ASN A 60 10.30 21.17 25.06
N THR A 61 9.92 22.24 24.36
CA THR A 61 9.44 23.49 24.95
C THR A 61 7.94 23.45 25.22
N THR A 62 7.14 23.07 24.22
CA THR A 62 5.67 23.11 24.30
C THR A 62 5.04 21.80 24.77
N LYS A 63 5.82 20.71 24.86
CA LYS A 63 5.38 19.35 25.24
C LYS A 63 4.29 18.76 24.33
N ILE A 64 4.08 19.34 23.16
CA ILE A 64 3.19 18.81 22.11
C ILE A 64 3.96 17.90 21.16
N ILE A 65 3.24 17.05 20.45
CA ILE A 65 3.80 16.25 19.34
C ILE A 65 3.61 17.04 18.06
N ASP A 66 4.69 17.59 17.52
CA ASP A 66 4.69 18.44 16.32
C ASP A 66 5.38 17.77 15.11
N ALA A 67 5.94 16.57 15.31
CA ALA A 67 6.52 15.76 14.26
C ALA A 67 6.42 14.27 14.56
N VAL A 68 6.48 13.45 13.50
CA VAL A 68 6.68 12.00 13.58
C VAL A 68 7.98 11.65 12.88
N SER A 69 8.85 10.90 13.53
CA SER A 69 9.96 10.26 12.82
C SER A 69 9.49 8.96 12.20
N VAL A 70 9.92 8.71 10.97
CA VAL A 70 9.78 7.40 10.31
C VAL A 70 11.20 6.94 9.96
N LEU A 71 11.63 5.83 10.56
CA LEU A 71 12.96 5.27 10.41
C LEU A 71 12.88 4.02 9.54
N CYS A 72 13.62 3.97 8.44
CA CYS A 72 13.80 2.75 7.66
C CYS A 72 14.74 1.80 8.42
N MET A 73 14.21 0.74 9.04
CA MET A 73 14.96 -0.23 9.86
C MET A 73 15.61 -1.34 9.03
N ALA A 74 14.91 -1.85 8.02
CA ALA A 74 15.39 -2.96 7.19
C ALA A 74 14.64 -3.05 5.85
N GLY A 75 15.27 -3.73 4.89
CA GLY A 75 14.75 -4.02 3.55
C GLY A 75 15.87 -3.92 2.51
N GLU A 76 15.73 -4.62 1.38
CA GLU A 76 16.38 -4.12 0.16
C GLU A 76 15.95 -2.65 0.03
N GLY A 77 16.89 -1.73 -0.24
CA GLY A 77 16.51 -0.34 -0.55
C GLY A 77 15.38 -0.42 -1.56
N ILE A 78 14.27 0.29 -1.34
CA ILE A 78 13.01 0.06 -2.07
C ILE A 78 13.36 0.02 -3.56
N SER A 79 13.49 -1.17 -4.12
CA SER A 79 14.10 -1.35 -5.44
C SER A 79 13.38 -2.53 -6.03
N GLY A 80 12.68 -2.25 -7.12
CA GLY A 80 12.26 -3.27 -8.08
C GLY A 80 13.03 -3.11 -9.36
N ARG A 81 14.18 -2.42 -9.32
CA ARG A 81 15.08 -2.34 -10.45
C ARG A 81 16.03 -3.53 -10.37
N SER A 82 15.55 -4.68 -10.82
CA SER A 82 16.42 -5.78 -11.22
C SER A 82 17.28 -5.29 -12.40
N GLY A 83 18.39 -4.60 -12.12
CA GLY A 83 19.26 -4.10 -13.20
C GLY A 83 20.36 -3.13 -12.81
N GLU A 84 20.30 -2.46 -11.65
CA GLU A 84 21.40 -1.60 -11.20
C GLU A 84 21.84 -2.04 -9.82
N SER A 85 23.05 -2.59 -9.77
CA SER A 85 23.77 -3.06 -8.59
C SER A 85 23.39 -2.29 -7.33
N ALA A 86 22.66 -2.97 -6.44
CA ALA A 86 22.30 -2.50 -5.11
C ALA A 86 23.56 -2.39 -4.24
N GLY A 87 24.32 -1.32 -4.42
CA GLY A 87 25.29 -0.89 -3.44
C GLY A 87 24.58 -0.35 -2.19
N PRO A 88 25.25 -0.31 -1.03
CA PRO A 88 24.72 0.38 0.15
C PRO A 88 24.43 1.84 -0.22
N GLY A 89 23.13 2.21 -0.28
CA GLY A 89 22.66 3.52 -0.77
C GLY A 89 21.73 3.51 -2.00
N ALA A 90 21.41 2.33 -2.56
CA ALA A 90 20.40 2.17 -3.62
C ALA A 90 18.97 2.20 -3.05
N GLY A 91 18.56 3.36 -2.52
CA GLY A 91 17.17 3.62 -2.12
C GLY A 91 16.34 4.27 -3.22
N ASN A 92 15.01 4.15 -3.18
CA ASN A 92 14.11 4.94 -4.02
C ASN A 92 14.31 6.44 -3.75
N GLU A 93 14.19 7.26 -4.80
CA GLU A 93 14.05 8.69 -4.60
C GLU A 93 12.71 8.98 -3.96
N LEU A 94 12.71 9.86 -2.97
CA LEU A 94 11.53 10.23 -2.22
C LEU A 94 10.41 10.82 -3.07
N LYS A 95 10.76 11.50 -4.17
CA LYS A 95 9.78 12.05 -5.13
C LYS A 95 8.92 10.96 -5.77
N ASP A 96 9.40 9.72 -5.76
CA ASP A 96 8.74 8.55 -6.35
C ASP A 96 7.90 7.78 -5.30
N MET A 97 7.77 8.32 -4.08
CA MET A 97 6.96 7.75 -3.02
C MET A 97 5.76 8.64 -2.70
N SER A 98 4.61 8.00 -2.49
CA SER A 98 3.42 8.62 -1.92
C SER A 98 3.33 8.25 -0.45
N ILE A 99 3.07 9.24 0.39
CA ILE A 99 2.93 9.04 1.84
C ILE A 99 1.56 9.56 2.23
N HIS A 100 0.81 8.70 2.89
CA HIS A 100 -0.50 9.01 3.44
C HIS A 100 -0.47 8.81 4.94
N ILE A 101 -1.10 9.73 5.66
CA ILE A 101 -1.36 9.59 7.08
C ILE A 101 -2.86 9.59 7.31
N SER A 102 -3.31 8.70 8.19
CA SER A 102 -4.71 8.54 8.55
C SER A 102 -4.84 8.72 10.05
N PRO A 103 -5.44 9.83 10.52
CA PRO A 103 -5.75 10.01 11.92
C PRO A 103 -6.83 9.03 12.41
N PRO A 104 -7.05 8.94 13.73
CA PRO A 104 -8.10 8.13 14.36
C PRO A 104 -9.53 8.42 13.87
N ASP A 105 -9.77 9.61 13.32
CA ASP A 105 -11.06 10.00 12.76
C ASP A 105 -11.38 9.35 11.40
N GLY A 106 -10.44 8.58 10.85
CA GLY A 106 -10.58 7.88 9.58
C GLY A 106 -10.35 8.75 8.35
N SER A 107 -10.00 10.03 8.53
CA SER A 107 -9.59 10.87 7.42
C SER A 107 -8.26 10.40 6.81
N SER A 108 -7.94 10.85 5.60
CA SER A 108 -6.67 10.54 4.95
C SER A 108 -6.07 11.80 4.38
N HIS A 109 -4.80 12.05 4.74
CA HIS A 109 -4.06 13.21 4.30
C HIS A 109 -2.82 12.76 3.52
N THR A 110 -2.65 13.34 2.34
CA THR A 110 -1.41 13.18 1.57
C THR A 110 -0.32 14.06 2.18
N VAL A 111 0.85 13.49 2.41
CA VAL A 111 2.04 14.21 2.86
C VAL A 111 2.79 14.72 1.64
N SER A 112 3.01 16.03 1.58
CA SER A 112 3.70 16.71 0.49
C SER A 112 5.21 16.71 0.71
N LEU A 113 5.98 16.57 -0.36
CA LEU A 113 7.43 16.74 -0.32
C LEU A 113 7.78 18.20 -0.05
N CYS A 114 8.64 18.47 0.94
CA CYS A 114 9.22 19.79 1.12
C CYS A 114 10.02 20.21 -0.13
N ALA A 115 9.73 21.40 -0.68
CA ALA A 115 10.40 21.92 -1.88
C ALA A 115 11.93 22.03 -1.73
N ALA A 116 12.43 22.34 -0.52
CA ALA A 116 13.86 22.39 -0.24
C ALA A 116 14.56 21.00 -0.29
N ILE A 117 13.79 19.91 -0.35
CA ILE A 117 14.27 18.56 -0.63
C ILE A 117 14.15 18.25 -2.12
N GLY A 118 13.06 18.70 -2.76
CA GLY A 118 12.69 18.38 -4.15
C GLY A 118 13.70 18.77 -5.24
N SER A 119 14.74 19.54 -4.93
CA SER A 119 15.81 19.87 -5.86
C SER A 119 16.96 18.85 -5.90
N ALA A 120 17.07 17.95 -4.92
CA ALA A 120 18.11 16.92 -4.86
C ALA A 120 17.51 15.51 -4.73
N PRO A 121 18.11 14.47 -5.34
CA PRO A 121 17.62 13.11 -5.22
C PRO A 121 17.83 12.62 -3.77
N PHE A 122 16.82 12.78 -2.93
CA PHE A 122 16.82 12.25 -1.57
C PHE A 122 16.45 10.77 -1.62
N ARG A 123 17.43 9.89 -1.38
CA ARG A 123 17.26 8.44 -1.44
C ARG A 123 16.89 7.88 -0.07
N VAL A 124 15.91 7.00 -0.02
CA VAL A 124 15.47 6.32 1.21
C VAL A 124 15.98 4.89 1.22
N GLY A 125 16.91 4.61 2.14
CA GLY A 125 17.46 3.28 2.39
C GLY A 125 17.55 2.93 3.88
N PRO A 126 18.02 1.74 4.24
CA PRO A 126 18.19 1.33 5.64
C PRO A 126 18.98 2.35 6.45
N GLY A 127 18.51 2.68 7.65
CA GLY A 127 19.07 3.71 8.53
C GLY A 127 18.63 5.14 8.20
N THR A 128 17.90 5.38 7.11
CA THR A 128 17.38 6.70 6.79
C THR A 128 16.22 7.04 7.70
N GLN A 129 16.34 8.14 8.44
CA GLN A 129 15.25 8.72 9.23
C GLN A 129 14.68 9.92 8.49
N ILE A 130 13.36 9.96 8.43
CA ILE A 130 12.58 11.02 7.79
C ILE A 130 11.56 11.55 8.80
N PHE A 131 11.02 12.74 8.56
CA PHE A 131 10.10 13.38 9.50
C PHE A 131 8.85 13.87 8.79
N ILE A 132 7.70 13.66 9.42
CA ILE A 132 6.41 14.20 8.99
C ILE A 132 6.04 15.30 9.96
N VAL A 133 5.80 16.50 9.44
CA VAL A 133 5.40 17.69 10.22
C VAL A 133 4.12 18.28 9.66
N LYS A 134 3.34 18.98 10.49
CA LYS A 134 2.19 19.77 10.02
C LYS A 134 2.54 21.25 9.99
N ARG A 135 2.26 21.91 8.86
CA ARG A 135 2.42 23.37 8.73
C ARG A 135 1.25 23.93 7.94
N GLY A 136 0.47 24.79 8.59
CA GLY A 136 -0.81 25.24 8.04
C GLY A 136 -1.77 24.06 7.83
N GLY A 137 -2.43 24.03 6.68
CA GLY A 137 -3.36 22.95 6.31
C GLY A 137 -2.68 21.68 5.78
N THR A 138 -1.34 21.65 5.67
CA THR A 138 -0.62 20.63 4.90
C THR A 138 0.36 19.87 5.78
N TYR A 139 0.45 18.56 5.53
CA TYR A 139 1.50 17.71 6.10
C TYR A 139 2.68 17.68 5.14
N PHE A 140 3.87 17.89 5.68
CA PHE A 140 5.11 17.89 4.92
C PHE A 140 6.03 16.79 5.38
N PHE A 141 6.69 16.20 4.40
CA PHE A 141 7.88 15.44 4.60
C PHE A 141 9.07 16.39 4.70
N VAL A 142 9.91 16.22 5.73
CA VAL A 142 11.17 16.96 5.95
C VAL A 142 12.30 16.01 6.36
N ASN A 143 13.55 16.39 6.10
CA ASN A 143 14.74 15.62 6.54
C ASN A 143 15.22 16.02 7.95
N ASN A 144 14.71 17.14 8.46
CA ASN A 144 14.95 17.66 9.80
C ASN A 144 13.66 18.39 10.25
N PRO A 145 13.13 18.13 11.47
CA PRO A 145 11.93 18.82 11.96
C PRO A 145 12.04 20.35 11.96
N GLY A 146 13.24 20.90 12.13
CA GLY A 146 13.53 22.34 12.08
C GLY A 146 13.73 22.91 10.68
N GLN A 147 13.64 22.11 9.63
CA GLN A 147 13.87 22.55 8.25
C GLN A 147 12.86 23.63 7.84
N THR A 148 13.34 24.78 7.37
CA THR A 148 12.48 25.86 6.84
C THR A 148 12.26 25.72 5.33
N GLY A 149 11.33 26.50 4.76
CA GLY A 149 11.12 26.54 3.30
C GLY A 149 10.10 25.52 2.76
N CYS A 150 9.30 24.88 3.62
CA CYS A 150 8.03 24.24 3.24
C CYS A 150 6.86 24.85 4.02
N GLY A 151 5.72 24.98 3.33
CA GLY A 151 4.48 25.54 3.86
C GLY A 151 4.31 27.03 3.61
N ASP A 152 3.11 27.53 3.94
CA ASP A 152 2.69 28.91 3.71
C ASP A 152 3.32 29.89 4.71
N GLY A 153 4.58 30.29 4.48
CA GLY A 153 5.10 31.55 5.03
C GLY A 153 5.56 31.57 6.49
N GLY A 154 6.33 30.56 6.94
CA GLY A 154 7.18 30.69 8.14
C GLY A 154 6.53 30.35 9.48
N GLY A 155 5.31 29.83 9.49
CA GLY A 155 4.75 29.18 10.69
C GLY A 155 5.54 27.93 11.03
N GLY A 156 5.99 27.81 12.28
CA GLY A 156 6.66 26.60 12.78
C GLY A 156 5.77 25.35 12.71
N ASN A 157 6.31 24.22 13.17
CA ASN A 157 5.55 22.98 13.20
C ASN A 157 4.32 23.14 14.10
N GLN A 158 3.19 22.64 13.63
CA GLN A 158 1.94 22.61 14.36
C GLN A 158 1.75 21.25 15.01
N GLU A 159 1.01 21.24 16.11
CA GLU A 159 0.60 20.02 16.78
C GLU A 159 -0.18 19.08 15.84
N LEU A 160 0.17 17.80 15.91
CA LEU A 160 -0.53 16.75 15.19
C LEU A 160 -1.80 16.37 15.96
N LYS A 161 -2.96 16.67 15.38
CA LYS A 161 -4.30 16.41 15.94
C LYS A 161 -5.20 15.73 14.91
N PRO A 162 -6.15 14.88 15.35
CA PRO A 162 -6.45 14.52 16.76
C PRO A 162 -5.42 13.58 17.42
N HIS A 163 -5.39 13.52 18.76
CA HIS A 163 -4.58 12.53 19.49
C HIS A 163 -5.18 11.13 19.38
N GLY A 164 -4.34 10.11 19.35
CA GLY A 164 -4.71 8.70 19.27
C GLY A 164 -3.80 7.91 18.34
N LEU A 165 -4.29 6.76 17.87
CA LEU A 165 -3.55 5.90 16.95
C LEU A 165 -3.69 6.39 15.50
N TRP A 166 -2.59 6.80 14.90
CA TRP A 166 -2.50 7.19 13.49
C TRP A 166 -1.89 6.06 12.67
N THR A 167 -2.38 5.88 11.45
CA THR A 167 -1.75 4.98 10.47
C THR A 167 -0.92 5.80 9.48
N ILE A 168 0.30 5.35 9.20
CA ILE A 168 1.18 5.89 8.17
C ILE A 168 1.32 4.84 7.09
N THR A 169 1.02 5.21 5.85
CA THR A 169 1.17 4.37 4.67
C THR A 169 2.17 5.01 3.71
N ILE A 170 3.17 4.25 3.26
CA ILE A 170 4.10 4.67 2.21
C ILE A 170 3.91 3.71 1.05
N ALA A 171 3.71 4.25 -0.15
CA ALA A 171 3.57 3.48 -1.37
C ALA A 171 4.53 3.98 -2.45
N ASP A 172 5.09 3.04 -3.20
CA ASP A 172 5.95 3.29 -4.35
C ASP A 172 5.07 3.63 -5.56
N THR A 173 5.13 4.89 -6.01
CA THR A 173 4.31 5.38 -7.11
C THR A 173 4.77 4.86 -8.48
N LEU A 174 6.06 4.50 -8.61
CA LEU A 174 6.58 3.91 -9.85
C LEU A 174 6.14 2.45 -10.01
N LYS A 175 5.83 1.77 -8.91
CA LYS A 175 5.30 0.40 -8.90
C LYS A 175 3.78 0.36 -8.72
N SER A 176 3.04 1.16 -9.48
CA SER A 176 1.56 1.15 -9.43
C SER A 176 0.96 1.42 -8.03
N ASN A 177 1.59 2.29 -7.23
CA ASN A 177 1.20 2.56 -5.83
C ASN A 177 1.23 1.33 -4.93
N THR A 178 2.20 0.42 -5.14
CA THR A 178 2.42 -0.71 -4.24
C THR A 178 2.76 -0.18 -2.85
N VAL A 179 1.98 -0.57 -1.84
CA VAL A 179 2.26 -0.24 -0.44
C VAL A 179 3.53 -0.95 -0.01
N VAL A 180 4.55 -0.19 0.36
CA VAL A 180 5.84 -0.71 0.85
C VAL A 180 5.90 -0.65 2.38
N TYR A 181 5.10 0.22 2.98
CA TYR A 181 4.97 0.33 4.43
C TYR A 181 3.56 0.69 4.83
N LYS A 182 3.10 0.03 5.89
CA LYS A 182 1.96 0.46 6.68
C LYS A 182 2.31 0.23 8.14
N GLY A 183 2.25 1.28 8.93
CA GLY A 183 2.50 1.19 10.36
C GLY A 183 1.66 2.16 11.16
N GLU A 184 1.68 1.98 12.47
CA GLU A 184 0.87 2.77 13.39
C GLU A 184 1.76 3.53 14.36
N VAL A 185 1.32 4.73 14.74
CA VAL A 185 2.00 5.59 15.70
C VAL A 185 0.97 6.24 16.61
N TRP A 186 1.22 6.24 17.91
CA TRP A 186 0.37 6.93 18.87
C TRP A 186 0.82 8.39 19.00
N LEU A 187 -0.08 9.33 18.65
CA LEU A 187 0.13 10.79 18.72
C LEU A 187 -0.75 11.45 19.79
#